data_AF-A0A202F498-F1
#
_entry.id   AF-A0A202F498-F1
#
_cell.length_a   1.000
_cell.length_b   1.000
_cell.length_c   1.000
_cell.angle_alpha   90.00
_cell.angle_beta   90.00
_cell.angle_gamma   90.00
#
_symmetry.space_group_name_H-M   'P 1'
#
loop_
_entity.id
_entity.type
_entity.pdbx_description
1 polymer ?
#
loop_
_entity_poly.entity_id
_entity_poly.type
_entity_poly.pdbx_seq_one_letter_code
_entity_poly.pdbx_strand_id
1 'polypeptide(L)'
;MASFLAVYYPALAVLQTEQDFYDLAYAYLLKAKDNHVHHVELFFDPQAHTSRGISFETVINGFYRATQDAKSFGVDAQLIMCFLRDFSKESARQTLLEAKKHRDKILGIGLDSDEHHNPPMKFATHFENAVSQGYHITMHCDIDQVDSIDHIKQALEVIGVERLDHGTNIVENSDLVDFVNQKQIGMTTCPKSNSFVSADMKGKEITDLLAKGIEVSVNSDDPAYFGGYISENYWALAEAYDLSVDQVVQIAKNSFNSSWISDQQKRNYIQEIDDFVANYDFERETV
;
A
#
# COMPACT_ATOMS: atom_id res chain seq x y z
N MET A 1 11.80 -3.85 -11.26
CA MET A 1 11.26 -2.46 -11.26
C MET A 1 11.18 -1.82 -12.66
N ALA A 2 12.30 -1.52 -13.32
CA ALA A 2 12.32 -0.72 -14.57
C ALA A 2 11.48 -1.27 -15.75
N SER A 3 11.27 -2.59 -15.82
CA SER A 3 10.44 -3.22 -16.86
C SER A 3 8.93 -3.07 -16.61
N PHE A 4 8.48 -3.04 -15.36
CA PHE A 4 7.07 -2.87 -15.00
C PHE A 4 6.61 -1.42 -15.23
N LEU A 5 7.36 -0.44 -14.70
CA LEU A 5 7.03 0.98 -14.82
C LEU A 5 7.00 1.45 -16.30
N ALA A 6 7.80 0.82 -17.15
CA ALA A 6 7.80 1.04 -18.60
C ALA A 6 6.49 0.61 -19.29
N VAL A 7 5.69 -0.27 -18.67
CA VAL A 7 4.34 -0.66 -19.14
C VAL A 7 3.26 0.14 -18.41
N TYR A 8 3.44 0.38 -17.11
CA TYR A 8 2.50 1.12 -16.27
C TYR A 8 2.25 2.56 -16.78
N TYR A 9 3.31 3.36 -16.94
CA TYR A 9 3.14 4.77 -17.29
C TYR A 9 2.49 5.03 -18.66
N PRO A 10 2.81 4.29 -19.74
CA PRO A 10 2.10 4.45 -21.01
C PRO A 10 0.60 4.14 -20.93
N ALA A 11 0.19 3.20 -20.08
CA ALA A 11 -1.23 2.85 -19.92
C ALA A 11 -2.05 4.01 -19.34
N LEU A 12 -1.42 4.93 -18.60
CA LEU A 12 -2.08 6.12 -18.05
C LEU A 12 -2.50 7.13 -19.14
N ALA A 13 -2.04 6.96 -20.38
CA ALA A 13 -2.34 7.88 -21.49
C ALA A 13 -3.83 8.00 -21.80
N VAL A 14 -4.65 7.01 -21.43
CA VAL A 14 -6.12 7.06 -21.64
C VAL A 14 -6.85 7.88 -20.59
N LEU A 15 -6.23 8.15 -19.44
CA LEU A 15 -6.82 8.97 -18.38
C LEU A 15 -6.59 10.44 -18.72
N GLN A 16 -7.68 11.17 -19.03
CA GLN A 16 -7.64 12.55 -19.51
C GLN A 16 -8.60 13.47 -18.73
N THR A 17 -9.77 12.97 -18.40
CA THR A 17 -10.87 13.70 -17.78
C THR A 17 -11.14 13.19 -16.36
N GLU A 18 -11.84 13.99 -15.56
CA GLU A 18 -12.25 13.60 -14.20
C GLU A 18 -13.04 12.28 -14.20
N GLN A 19 -13.85 12.06 -15.24
CA GLN A 19 -14.65 10.85 -15.38
C GLN A 19 -13.77 9.61 -15.60
N ASP A 20 -12.65 9.72 -16.33
CA ASP A 20 -11.75 8.58 -16.55
C ASP A 20 -11.12 8.11 -15.23
N PHE A 21 -10.71 9.05 -14.39
CA PHE A 21 -10.17 8.75 -13.05
C PHE A 21 -11.24 8.16 -12.14
N TYR A 22 -12.47 8.70 -12.19
CA TYR A 22 -13.60 8.14 -11.46
C TYR A 22 -13.88 6.70 -11.89
N ASP A 23 -14.01 6.43 -13.19
CA ASP A 23 -14.36 5.11 -13.72
C ASP A 23 -13.29 4.07 -13.36
N LEU A 24 -12.01 4.46 -13.41
CA LEU A 24 -10.89 3.61 -13.00
C LEU A 24 -10.98 3.22 -11.52
N ALA A 25 -11.09 4.19 -10.61
CA ALA A 25 -11.17 3.92 -9.18
C ALA A 25 -12.45 3.17 -8.81
N TYR A 26 -13.59 3.54 -9.42
CA TYR A 26 -14.87 2.87 -9.19
C TYR A 26 -14.82 1.39 -9.61
N ALA A 27 -14.21 1.09 -10.77
CA ALA A 27 -14.03 -0.29 -11.22
C ALA A 27 -13.15 -1.11 -10.27
N TYR A 28 -12.07 -0.53 -9.74
CA TYR A 28 -11.26 -1.19 -8.72
C TYR A 28 -12.04 -1.41 -7.41
N LEU A 29 -12.81 -0.42 -6.94
CA LEU A 29 -13.58 -0.52 -5.69
C LEU A 29 -14.70 -1.57 -5.78
N LEU A 30 -15.30 -1.77 -6.96
CA LEU A 30 -16.18 -2.91 -7.20
C LEU A 30 -15.45 -4.24 -7.08
N LYS A 31 -14.21 -4.34 -7.58
CA LYS A 31 -13.38 -5.55 -7.40
C LYS A 31 -12.97 -5.77 -5.96
N ALA A 32 -12.65 -4.70 -5.23
CA ALA A 32 -12.37 -4.77 -3.80
C ALA A 32 -13.59 -5.31 -3.03
N LYS A 33 -14.80 -4.85 -3.37
CA LYS A 33 -16.05 -5.40 -2.83
C LYS A 33 -16.22 -6.89 -3.17
N ASP A 34 -15.99 -7.28 -4.42
CA ASP A 34 -16.07 -8.69 -4.84
C ASP A 34 -15.07 -9.60 -4.10
N ASN A 35 -13.97 -9.01 -3.60
CA ASN A 35 -12.94 -9.67 -2.78
C ASN A 35 -13.18 -9.48 -1.26
N HIS A 36 -14.36 -9.01 -0.85
CA HIS A 36 -14.73 -8.78 0.56
C HIS A 36 -13.81 -7.81 1.32
N VAL A 37 -13.23 -6.83 0.62
CA VAL A 37 -12.43 -5.77 1.26
C VAL A 37 -13.35 -4.76 1.92
N HIS A 38 -13.20 -4.57 3.24
CA HIS A 38 -13.99 -3.61 4.00
C HIS A 38 -13.44 -2.18 3.96
N HIS A 39 -12.11 -2.05 3.91
CA HIS A 39 -11.42 -0.76 3.92
C HIS A 39 -10.27 -0.75 2.92
N VAL A 40 -10.13 0.35 2.19
CA VAL A 40 -9.03 0.57 1.24
C VAL A 40 -8.36 1.92 1.46
N GLU A 41 -7.03 1.92 1.49
CA GLU A 41 -6.21 3.12 1.40
C GLU A 41 -5.50 3.14 0.04
N LEU A 42 -6.06 3.86 -0.94
CA LEU A 42 -5.66 3.80 -2.34
C LEU A 42 -4.54 4.80 -2.63
N PHE A 43 -3.45 4.33 -3.20
CA PHE A 43 -2.36 5.19 -3.69
C PHE A 43 -2.77 5.85 -5.01
N PHE A 44 -2.27 7.07 -5.25
CA PHE A 44 -2.34 7.71 -6.56
C PHE A 44 -1.19 8.70 -6.78
N ASP A 45 -0.83 8.88 -8.06
CA ASP A 45 0.39 9.59 -8.47
C ASP A 45 0.06 10.84 -9.29
N PRO A 46 -0.23 12.00 -8.67
CA PRO A 46 -0.57 13.20 -9.41
C PRO A 46 0.50 13.57 -10.45
N GLN A 47 1.79 13.37 -10.12
CA GLN A 47 2.92 13.69 -11.00
C GLN A 47 2.91 12.91 -12.32
N ALA A 48 2.35 11.69 -12.35
CA ALA A 48 2.21 10.88 -13.57
C ALA A 48 1.15 11.46 -14.54
N HIS A 49 0.38 12.44 -14.10
CA HIS A 49 -0.72 13.05 -14.85
C HIS A 49 -0.50 14.55 -15.09
N THR A 50 -0.02 15.28 -14.08
CA THR A 50 0.30 16.71 -14.21
C THR A 50 1.44 16.96 -15.20
N SER A 51 2.41 16.04 -15.28
CA SER A 51 3.44 16.05 -16.33
C SER A 51 2.91 15.89 -17.76
N ARG A 52 1.67 15.38 -17.91
CA ARG A 52 0.96 15.23 -19.18
C ARG A 52 -0.05 16.35 -19.44
N GLY A 53 -0.09 17.38 -18.59
CA GLY A 53 -0.98 18.54 -18.73
C GLY A 53 -2.37 18.38 -18.12
N ILE A 54 -2.61 17.32 -17.35
CA ILE A 54 -3.87 17.11 -16.62
C ILE A 54 -3.76 17.80 -15.26
N SER A 55 -4.75 18.61 -14.90
CA SER A 55 -4.70 19.33 -13.63
C SER A 55 -4.77 18.39 -12.43
N PHE A 56 -4.10 18.74 -11.33
CA PHE A 56 -4.19 18.01 -10.07
C PHE A 56 -5.65 17.82 -9.62
N GLU A 57 -6.46 18.88 -9.78
CA GLU A 57 -7.87 18.89 -9.44
C GLU A 57 -8.68 17.84 -10.23
N THR A 58 -8.42 17.70 -11.53
CA THR A 58 -9.06 16.69 -12.39
C THR A 58 -8.80 15.27 -11.88
N VAL A 59 -7.56 14.98 -11.49
CA VAL A 59 -7.15 13.66 -10.98
C VAL A 59 -7.85 13.37 -9.66
N ILE A 60 -7.64 14.24 -8.66
CA ILE A 60 -8.09 13.97 -7.30
C ILE A 60 -9.61 13.99 -7.16
N ASN A 61 -10.32 14.84 -7.90
CA ASN A 61 -11.78 14.89 -7.83
C ASN A 61 -12.41 13.61 -8.39
N GLY A 62 -11.85 13.03 -9.45
CA GLY A 62 -12.34 11.78 -10.03
C GLY A 62 -12.20 10.63 -9.04
N PHE A 63 -10.99 10.43 -8.51
CA PHE A 63 -10.73 9.41 -7.50
C PHE A 63 -11.55 9.61 -6.23
N TYR A 64 -11.59 10.82 -5.68
CA TYR A 64 -12.33 11.11 -4.45
C TYR A 64 -13.83 10.88 -4.59
N ARG A 65 -14.42 11.22 -5.74
CA ARG A 65 -15.83 10.92 -6.00
C ARG A 65 -16.10 9.41 -5.95
N ALA A 66 -15.23 8.60 -6.55
CA ALA A 66 -15.37 7.15 -6.50
C ALA A 66 -15.28 6.60 -5.07
N THR A 67 -14.40 7.16 -4.22
CA THR A 67 -14.33 6.75 -2.80
C THR A 67 -15.59 7.12 -2.01
N GLN A 68 -16.24 8.26 -2.34
CA GLN A 68 -17.51 8.62 -1.70
C GLN A 68 -18.65 7.67 -2.12
N ASP A 69 -18.71 7.31 -3.40
CA ASP A 69 -19.76 6.42 -3.91
C ASP A 69 -19.57 4.97 -3.46
N ALA A 70 -18.35 4.54 -3.16
CA ALA A 70 -18.05 3.20 -2.66
C ALA A 70 -18.73 2.85 -1.32
N LYS A 71 -19.01 3.88 -0.50
CA LYS A 71 -19.77 3.73 0.74
C LYS A 71 -21.18 3.15 0.50
N SER A 72 -21.78 3.42 -0.66
CA SER A 72 -23.12 2.90 -1.01
C SER A 72 -23.17 1.39 -1.17
N PHE A 73 -22.03 0.75 -1.44
CA PHE A 73 -21.91 -0.70 -1.58
C PHE A 73 -21.02 -1.35 -0.51
N GLY A 74 -20.72 -0.61 0.57
CA GLY A 74 -20.12 -1.14 1.79
C GLY A 74 -18.58 -1.14 1.84
N VAL A 75 -17.91 -0.43 0.93
CA VAL A 75 -16.44 -0.29 0.96
C VAL A 75 -16.08 1.10 1.47
N ASP A 76 -15.34 1.18 2.57
CA ASP A 76 -14.70 2.42 3.00
C ASP A 76 -13.39 2.63 2.24
N ALA A 77 -13.16 3.83 1.72
CA ALA A 77 -12.04 4.11 0.85
C ALA A 77 -11.45 5.50 1.11
N GLN A 78 -10.12 5.57 1.19
CA GLN A 78 -9.35 6.79 1.44
C GLN A 78 -8.22 6.90 0.41
N LEU A 79 -7.71 8.11 0.17
CA LEU A 79 -6.65 8.36 -0.81
C LEU A 79 -5.32 8.68 -0.13
N ILE A 80 -4.24 8.13 -0.69
CA ILE A 80 -2.86 8.40 -0.32
C ILE A 80 -2.16 8.95 -1.54
N MET A 81 -1.61 10.15 -1.41
CA MET A 81 -0.92 10.79 -2.53
C MET A 81 0.55 10.41 -2.49
N CYS A 82 1.07 9.85 -3.57
CA CYS A 82 2.48 9.50 -3.65
C CYS A 82 3.31 10.55 -4.38
N PHE A 83 4.57 10.68 -3.95
CA PHE A 83 5.59 11.32 -4.75
C PHE A 83 6.29 10.28 -5.62
N LEU A 84 6.42 10.58 -6.92
CA LEU A 84 7.25 9.78 -7.82
C LEU A 84 8.72 10.06 -7.53
N ARG A 85 9.44 9.07 -6.98
CA ARG A 85 10.79 9.26 -6.47
C ARG A 85 11.85 9.44 -7.55
N ASP A 86 11.57 8.98 -8.76
CA ASP A 86 12.39 9.16 -9.97
C ASP A 86 12.26 10.56 -10.59
N PHE A 87 11.27 11.35 -10.16
CA PHE A 87 11.16 12.76 -10.51
C PHE A 87 12.02 13.63 -9.59
N SER A 88 12.13 14.92 -9.90
CA SER A 88 12.90 15.85 -9.05
C SER A 88 12.19 16.08 -7.70
N LYS A 89 12.96 16.30 -6.64
CA LYS A 89 12.40 16.72 -5.33
C LYS A 89 11.60 18.03 -5.43
N GLU A 90 11.95 18.90 -6.36
CA GLU A 90 11.20 20.13 -6.63
C GLU A 90 9.79 19.83 -7.18
N SER A 91 9.65 18.81 -8.02
CA SER A 91 8.33 18.32 -8.49
C SER A 91 7.47 17.83 -7.33
N ALA A 92 8.04 17.04 -6.41
CA ALA A 92 7.34 16.62 -5.19
C ALA A 92 6.93 17.81 -4.31
N ARG A 93 7.80 18.82 -4.18
CA ARG A 93 7.49 20.07 -3.46
C ARG A 93 6.27 20.79 -4.04
N GLN A 94 6.20 20.94 -5.36
CA GLN A 94 5.06 21.58 -6.02
C GLN A 94 3.78 20.76 -5.82
N THR A 95 3.89 19.44 -5.96
CA THR A 95 2.77 18.50 -5.76
C THR A 95 2.20 18.62 -4.33
N LEU A 96 3.05 18.70 -3.31
CA LEU A 96 2.61 18.92 -1.92
C LEU A 96 1.94 20.29 -1.71
N LEU A 97 2.37 21.33 -2.44
CA LEU A 97 1.73 22.64 -2.39
C LEU A 97 0.33 22.62 -3.00
N GLU A 98 0.12 21.90 -4.10
CA GLU A 98 -1.19 21.72 -4.72
C GLU A 98 -2.14 20.94 -3.80
N ALA A 99 -1.64 19.88 -3.17
CA ALA A 99 -2.38 19.04 -2.23
C ALA A 99 -3.03 19.83 -1.07
N LYS A 100 -2.46 20.97 -0.65
CA LYS A 100 -3.00 21.81 0.44
C LYS A 100 -4.46 22.22 0.23
N LYS A 101 -4.87 22.46 -1.02
CA LYS A 101 -6.25 22.84 -1.35
C LYS A 101 -7.24 21.68 -1.25
N HIS A 102 -6.73 20.46 -1.13
CA HIS A 102 -7.49 19.21 -1.12
C HIS A 102 -7.15 18.37 0.12
N ARG A 103 -6.70 19.01 1.20
CA ARG A 103 -6.26 18.34 2.42
C ARG A 103 -7.33 17.40 2.99
N ASP A 104 -8.60 17.76 2.86
CA ASP A 104 -9.77 16.99 3.29
C ASP A 104 -9.99 15.69 2.48
N LYS A 105 -9.33 15.54 1.33
CA LYS A 105 -9.46 14.38 0.43
C LYS A 105 -8.30 13.40 0.51
N ILE A 106 -7.20 13.76 1.17
CA ILE A 106 -5.95 13.00 1.21
C ILE A 106 -5.69 12.60 2.66
N LEU A 107 -5.59 11.29 2.91
CA LEU A 107 -5.34 10.73 4.23
C LEU A 107 -3.85 10.82 4.59
N GLY A 108 -2.98 10.44 3.67
CA GLY A 108 -1.54 10.42 3.88
C GLY A 108 -0.73 10.59 2.61
N ILE A 109 0.59 10.60 2.79
CA ILE A 109 1.59 10.75 1.72
C ILE A 109 2.44 9.48 1.61
N GLY A 110 2.61 9.00 0.37
CA GLY A 110 3.47 7.89 -0.01
C GLY A 110 4.72 8.33 -0.78
N LEU A 111 5.67 7.41 -0.94
CA LEU A 111 6.81 7.54 -1.87
C LEU A 111 6.92 6.22 -2.63
N ASP A 112 6.89 6.29 -3.96
CA ASP A 112 6.93 5.12 -4.83
C ASP A 112 7.75 5.43 -6.09
N SER A 113 7.58 4.59 -7.13
CA SER A 113 8.35 4.62 -8.38
C SER A 113 9.78 4.10 -8.25
N ASP A 114 10.62 4.34 -9.26
CA ASP A 114 11.95 3.72 -9.37
C ASP A 114 12.90 4.14 -8.25
N GLU A 115 13.10 3.24 -7.27
CA GLU A 115 14.01 3.42 -6.15
C GLU A 115 15.47 3.54 -6.54
N HIS A 116 15.86 2.96 -7.68
CA HIS A 116 17.24 2.93 -8.11
C HIS A 116 17.82 4.35 -8.25
N HIS A 117 18.86 4.66 -7.46
CA HIS A 117 19.48 5.98 -7.34
C HIS A 117 18.56 7.12 -6.85
N ASN A 118 17.40 6.80 -6.27
CA ASN A 118 16.45 7.76 -5.74
C ASN A 118 16.14 7.49 -4.25
N PRO A 119 17.11 7.60 -3.34
CA PRO A 119 16.96 7.17 -1.94
C PRO A 119 15.86 7.94 -1.19
N PRO A 120 15.26 7.37 -0.12
CA PRO A 120 14.24 8.04 0.69
C PRO A 120 14.67 9.44 1.17
N MET A 121 15.95 9.58 1.56
CA MET A 121 16.50 10.84 2.05
C MET A 121 16.45 12.01 1.05
N LYS A 122 16.29 11.75 -0.25
CA LYS A 122 16.02 12.79 -1.25
C LYS A 122 14.76 13.61 -0.93
N PHE A 123 13.81 13.01 -0.22
CA PHE A 123 12.48 13.56 0.07
C PHE A 123 12.23 13.86 1.55
N ALA A 124 13.21 13.70 2.44
CA ALA A 124 13.03 13.84 3.90
C ALA A 124 12.30 15.13 4.32
N THR A 125 12.69 16.29 3.78
CA THR A 125 12.04 17.57 4.11
C THR A 125 10.60 17.68 3.59
N HIS A 126 10.23 16.94 2.55
CA HIS A 126 8.87 16.92 2.02
C HIS A 126 7.96 16.12 2.94
N PHE A 127 8.46 15.00 3.47
CA PHE A 127 7.78 14.18 4.46
C PHE A 127 7.64 14.89 5.80
N GLU A 128 8.68 15.57 6.28
CA GLU A 128 8.59 16.44 7.47
C GLU A 128 7.51 17.52 7.29
N ASN A 129 7.47 18.17 6.12
CA ASN A 129 6.43 19.13 5.79
C ASN A 129 5.03 18.51 5.71
N ALA A 130 4.90 17.27 5.21
CA ALA A 130 3.63 16.56 5.15
C ALA A 130 3.09 16.25 6.55
N VAL A 131 3.94 15.74 7.44
CA VAL A 131 3.59 15.48 8.86
C VAL A 131 3.18 16.79 9.55
N SER A 132 3.87 17.91 9.32
CA SER A 132 3.49 19.22 9.87
C SER A 132 2.11 19.72 9.41
N GLN A 133 1.61 19.19 8.29
CA GLN A 133 0.27 19.45 7.74
C GLN A 133 -0.75 18.39 8.18
N GLY A 134 -0.34 17.50 9.08
CA GLY A 134 -1.13 16.45 9.70
C GLY A 134 -1.37 15.23 8.82
N TYR A 135 -0.66 15.07 7.69
CA TYR A 135 -0.76 13.84 6.89
C TYR A 135 -0.10 12.67 7.61
N HIS A 136 -0.69 11.49 7.47
CA HIS A 136 0.03 10.25 7.74
C HIS A 136 1.10 10.02 6.68
N ILE A 137 2.11 9.20 6.97
CA ILE A 137 3.21 8.93 6.03
C ILE A 137 3.59 7.45 5.93
N THR A 138 3.84 7.02 4.69
CA THR A 138 4.35 5.70 4.32
C THR A 138 5.30 5.81 3.13
N MET A 139 6.08 4.78 2.84
CA MET A 139 7.07 4.78 1.76
C MET A 139 7.38 3.36 1.30
N HIS A 140 7.62 3.22 0.00
CA HIS A 140 8.25 2.06 -0.58
C HIS A 140 9.72 1.95 -0.17
N CYS A 141 10.10 0.76 0.24
CA CYS A 141 11.47 0.25 0.19
C CYS A 141 11.41 -1.06 -0.60
N ASP A 142 11.65 -0.96 -1.89
CA ASP A 142 11.51 -2.02 -2.86
C ASP A 142 12.47 -3.17 -2.56
N ILE A 143 12.00 -4.37 -2.88
CA ILE A 143 12.78 -5.57 -2.60
C ILE A 143 13.97 -5.72 -3.55
N ASP A 144 15.05 -6.30 -3.01
CA ASP A 144 16.28 -6.65 -3.71
C ASP A 144 16.94 -5.46 -4.47
N GLN A 145 16.69 -4.22 -4.03
CA GLN A 145 17.37 -3.05 -4.54
C GLN A 145 18.77 -2.89 -3.94
N VAL A 146 19.63 -2.17 -4.67
CA VAL A 146 20.89 -1.67 -4.12
C VAL A 146 20.56 -0.73 -2.96
N ASP A 147 21.30 -0.89 -1.85
CA ASP A 147 21.15 -0.11 -0.61
C ASP A 147 19.79 -0.32 0.12
N SER A 148 19.08 -1.41 -0.15
CA SER A 148 17.76 -1.70 0.44
C SER A 148 17.71 -1.55 1.96
N ILE A 149 18.68 -2.11 2.69
CA ILE A 149 18.75 -2.01 4.16
C ILE A 149 18.96 -0.56 4.64
N ASP A 150 19.79 0.21 3.92
CA ASP A 150 20.02 1.61 4.26
C ASP A 150 18.79 2.45 3.95
N HIS A 151 18.04 2.15 2.89
CA HIS A 151 16.77 2.81 2.58
C HIS A 151 15.69 2.49 3.63
N ILE A 152 15.56 1.22 4.03
CA ILE A 152 14.66 0.80 5.12
C ILE A 152 15.00 1.55 6.40
N LYS A 153 16.28 1.63 6.75
CA LYS A 153 16.75 2.39 7.91
C LYS A 153 16.40 3.88 7.82
N GLN A 154 16.60 4.50 6.65
CA GLN A 154 16.23 5.91 6.43
C GLN A 154 14.72 6.13 6.60
N ALA A 155 13.90 5.26 6.04
CA ALA A 155 12.43 5.35 6.15
C ALA A 155 11.97 5.20 7.60
N LEU A 156 12.50 4.21 8.34
CA LEU A 156 12.07 3.88 9.70
C LEU A 156 12.64 4.82 10.77
N GLU A 157 13.95 5.08 10.76
CA GLU A 157 14.63 5.78 11.87
C GLU A 157 14.75 7.28 11.65
N VAL A 158 14.85 7.73 10.40
CA VAL A 158 15.10 9.15 10.08
C VAL A 158 13.83 9.86 9.65
N ILE A 159 13.09 9.28 8.70
CA ILE A 159 11.84 9.85 8.19
C ILE A 159 10.69 9.53 9.14
N GLY A 160 10.71 8.33 9.75
CA GLY A 160 9.74 7.92 10.75
C GLY A 160 8.38 7.57 10.16
N VAL A 161 8.35 6.76 9.09
CA VAL A 161 7.10 6.29 8.50
C VAL A 161 6.25 5.49 9.49
N GLU A 162 4.93 5.57 9.36
CA GLU A 162 3.99 4.86 10.24
C GLU A 162 3.79 3.40 9.82
N ARG A 163 4.06 3.10 8.55
CA ARG A 163 4.16 1.76 7.97
C ARG A 163 5.09 1.79 6.76
N LEU A 164 5.67 0.64 6.43
CA LEU A 164 6.66 0.48 5.37
C LEU A 164 6.10 -0.40 4.25
N ASP A 165 6.21 0.07 3.00
CA ASP A 165 5.74 -0.68 1.83
C ASP A 165 6.83 -1.59 1.28
N HIS A 166 6.44 -2.85 1.00
CA HIS A 166 7.32 -3.98 0.71
C HIS A 166 8.30 -4.28 1.85
N GLY A 167 9.53 -3.75 1.78
CA GLY A 167 10.52 -3.75 2.85
C GLY A 167 11.01 -5.12 3.34
N THR A 168 10.69 -6.23 2.66
CA THR A 168 10.95 -7.58 3.21
C THR A 168 12.43 -7.92 3.36
N ASN A 169 13.35 -7.20 2.69
CA ASN A 169 14.79 -7.33 2.93
C ASN A 169 15.18 -6.95 4.37
N ILE A 170 14.31 -6.29 5.15
CA ILE A 170 14.52 -6.02 6.57
C ILE A 170 14.97 -7.25 7.36
N VAL A 171 14.60 -8.48 6.93
CA VAL A 171 15.02 -9.73 7.57
C VAL A 171 16.55 -9.91 7.63
N GLU A 172 17.30 -9.22 6.77
CA GLU A 172 18.76 -9.23 6.74
C GLU A 172 19.37 -8.43 7.89
N ASN A 173 18.56 -7.66 8.63
CA ASN A 173 18.98 -6.84 9.76
C ASN A 173 18.05 -7.04 10.97
N SER A 174 18.50 -7.83 11.95
CA SER A 174 17.71 -8.14 13.16
C SER A 174 17.36 -6.91 14.00
N ASP A 175 18.23 -5.90 14.05
CA ASP A 175 18.00 -4.71 14.87
C ASP A 175 16.82 -3.90 14.31
N LEU A 176 16.69 -3.84 12.97
CA LEU A 176 15.54 -3.20 12.31
C LEU A 176 14.25 -4.01 12.51
N VAL A 177 14.32 -5.34 12.47
CA VAL A 177 13.16 -6.20 12.77
C VAL A 177 12.69 -5.97 14.21
N ASP A 178 13.61 -5.93 15.18
CA ASP A 178 13.28 -5.67 16.59
C ASP A 178 12.71 -4.26 16.76
N PHE A 179 13.24 -3.27 16.05
CA PHE A 179 12.74 -1.90 16.05
C PHE A 179 11.29 -1.83 15.56
N VAL A 180 11.00 -2.42 14.39
CA VAL A 180 9.64 -2.46 13.80
C VAL A 180 8.68 -3.16 14.75
N ASN A 181 9.10 -4.28 15.36
CA ASN A 181 8.28 -4.99 16.33
C ASN A 181 7.98 -4.12 17.56
N GLN A 182 9.00 -3.50 18.15
CA GLN A 182 8.81 -2.66 19.34
C GLN A 182 7.87 -1.49 19.09
N LYS A 183 7.93 -0.92 17.88
CA LYS A 183 7.10 0.22 17.46
C LYS A 183 5.75 -0.17 16.89
N GLN A 184 5.53 -1.47 16.63
CA GLN A 184 4.34 -1.99 15.93
C GLN A 184 4.14 -1.25 14.60
N ILE A 185 5.22 -1.10 13.83
CA ILE A 185 5.16 -0.51 12.48
C ILE A 185 4.69 -1.61 11.51
N GLY A 186 3.63 -1.31 10.76
CA GLY A 186 3.10 -2.26 9.78
C GLY A 186 4.02 -2.44 8.58
N MET A 187 4.00 -3.66 8.00
CA MET A 187 4.71 -4.00 6.76
C MET A 187 3.69 -4.42 5.70
N THR A 188 3.51 -3.60 4.66
CA THR A 188 2.54 -3.86 3.58
C THR A 188 3.20 -4.69 2.47
N THR A 189 3.02 -6.00 2.52
CA THR A 189 3.73 -6.95 1.63
C THR A 189 2.87 -7.35 0.43
N CYS A 190 3.51 -7.52 -0.73
CA CYS A 190 2.80 -7.73 -2.00
C CYS A 190 3.31 -8.99 -2.73
N PRO A 191 2.92 -10.21 -2.31
CA PRO A 191 3.51 -11.47 -2.80
C PRO A 191 3.51 -11.62 -4.33
N LYS A 192 2.39 -11.29 -5.00
CA LYS A 192 2.31 -11.40 -6.46
C LYS A 192 3.18 -10.35 -7.14
N SER A 193 3.17 -9.10 -6.67
CA SER A 193 4.08 -8.05 -7.17
C SER A 193 5.54 -8.49 -7.06
N ASN A 194 5.94 -8.97 -5.87
CA ASN A 194 7.29 -9.47 -5.61
C ASN A 194 7.73 -10.55 -6.64
N SER A 195 6.82 -11.45 -7.01
CA SER A 195 7.06 -12.52 -8.00
C SER A 195 7.36 -11.99 -9.42
N PHE A 196 6.87 -10.80 -9.75
CA PHE A 196 7.10 -10.17 -11.05
C PHE A 196 8.40 -9.37 -11.09
N VAL A 197 8.83 -8.83 -9.96
CA VAL A 197 9.98 -7.91 -9.89
C VAL A 197 11.24 -8.52 -9.29
N SER A 198 11.13 -9.68 -8.65
CA SER A 198 12.23 -10.44 -8.05
C SER A 198 12.19 -11.92 -8.46
N ALA A 199 13.04 -12.75 -7.85
CA ALA A 199 13.13 -14.17 -8.17
C ALA A 199 11.93 -14.99 -7.68
N ASP A 200 11.23 -14.53 -6.64
CA ASP A 200 10.09 -15.21 -6.03
C ASP A 200 9.12 -14.21 -5.35
N MET A 201 8.13 -14.71 -4.63
CA MET A 201 7.14 -13.88 -3.94
C MET A 201 7.61 -13.32 -2.59
N LYS A 202 8.85 -13.60 -2.16
CA LYS A 202 9.38 -13.31 -0.82
C LYS A 202 8.56 -13.90 0.33
N GLY A 203 7.87 -15.02 0.08
CA GLY A 203 6.98 -15.61 1.08
C GLY A 203 7.71 -16.14 2.30
N LYS A 204 8.99 -16.53 2.17
CA LYS A 204 9.79 -16.94 3.32
C LYS A 204 10.02 -15.76 4.27
N GLU A 205 10.41 -14.60 3.73
CA GLU A 205 10.65 -13.39 4.49
C GLU A 205 9.35 -12.89 5.15
N ILE A 206 8.25 -12.92 4.41
CA ILE A 206 6.91 -12.55 4.91
C ILE A 206 6.51 -13.45 6.10
N THR A 207 6.63 -14.77 5.95
CA THR A 207 6.27 -15.74 7.01
C THR A 207 7.22 -15.69 8.21
N ASP A 208 8.53 -15.48 7.99
CA ASP A 208 9.51 -15.30 9.07
C ASP A 208 9.20 -14.03 9.89
N LEU A 209 8.83 -12.93 9.24
CA LEU A 209 8.44 -11.68 9.91
C LEU A 209 7.14 -11.88 10.71
N LEU A 210 6.14 -12.51 10.12
CA LEU A 210 4.89 -12.85 10.81
C LEU A 210 5.16 -13.71 12.06
N ALA A 211 6.02 -14.72 11.96
CA ALA A 211 6.39 -15.59 13.08
C ALA A 211 7.14 -14.85 14.21
N LYS A 212 7.79 -13.71 13.90
CA LYS A 212 8.42 -12.82 14.89
C LYS A 212 7.44 -11.81 15.52
N GLY A 213 6.16 -11.88 15.14
CA GLY A 213 5.11 -10.97 15.64
C GLY A 213 5.08 -9.61 14.95
N ILE A 214 5.75 -9.46 13.80
CA ILE A 214 5.67 -8.24 13.00
C ILE A 214 4.27 -8.14 12.38
N GLU A 215 3.71 -6.93 12.37
CA GLU A 215 2.41 -6.62 11.76
C GLU A 215 2.49 -6.61 10.23
N VAL A 216 2.68 -7.79 9.66
CA VAL A 216 2.68 -8.03 8.22
C VAL A 216 1.25 -8.10 7.71
N SER A 217 0.93 -7.32 6.69
CA SER A 217 -0.29 -7.46 5.89
C SER A 217 0.05 -7.92 4.47
N VAL A 218 -0.91 -8.57 3.82
CA VAL A 218 -0.86 -8.90 2.39
C VAL A 218 -1.67 -7.87 1.62
N ASN A 219 -1.12 -7.38 0.51
CA ASN A 219 -1.66 -6.31 -0.32
C ASN A 219 -1.50 -6.68 -1.81
N SER A 220 -2.30 -6.07 -2.69
CA SER A 220 -2.33 -6.41 -4.12
C SER A 220 -1.41 -5.59 -5.00
N ASP A 221 -0.88 -4.48 -4.49
CA ASP A 221 -0.08 -3.51 -5.25
C ASP A 221 -0.84 -3.04 -6.51
N ASP A 222 -0.36 -3.37 -7.71
CA ASP A 222 -1.03 -3.15 -8.99
C ASP A 222 -1.77 -4.41 -9.53
N PRO A 223 -3.00 -4.72 -9.05
CA PRO A 223 -3.65 -6.01 -9.31
C PRO A 223 -3.91 -6.31 -10.79
N ALA A 224 -4.13 -5.28 -11.60
CA ALA A 224 -4.36 -5.41 -13.04
C ALA A 224 -3.10 -5.81 -13.82
N TYR A 225 -1.91 -5.60 -13.24
CA TYR A 225 -0.62 -5.91 -13.87
C TYR A 225 -0.01 -7.21 -13.34
N PHE A 226 -0.16 -7.47 -12.03
CA PHE A 226 0.40 -8.66 -11.39
C PHE A 226 -0.53 -9.88 -11.39
N GLY A 227 -1.66 -9.77 -12.10
CA GLY A 227 -2.55 -10.91 -12.38
C GLY A 227 -3.31 -11.42 -11.17
N GLY A 228 -3.65 -10.56 -10.21
CA GLY A 228 -4.44 -10.94 -9.04
C GLY A 228 -4.75 -9.77 -8.11
N TYR A 229 -5.96 -9.77 -7.57
CA TYR A 229 -6.39 -8.87 -6.51
C TYR A 229 -5.99 -9.46 -5.15
N ILE A 230 -6.56 -8.94 -4.08
CA ILE A 230 -6.19 -9.30 -2.72
C ILE A 230 -6.38 -10.79 -2.45
N SER A 231 -7.49 -11.40 -2.88
CA SER A 231 -7.77 -12.81 -2.62
C SER A 231 -6.75 -13.72 -3.31
N GLU A 232 -6.32 -13.39 -4.54
CA GLU A 232 -5.27 -14.15 -5.21
C GLU A 232 -3.90 -14.01 -4.54
N ASN A 233 -3.61 -12.88 -3.89
CA ASN A 233 -2.37 -12.71 -3.12
C ASN A 233 -2.38 -13.57 -1.84
N TYR A 234 -3.50 -13.57 -1.10
CA TYR A 234 -3.68 -14.44 0.06
C TYR A 234 -3.56 -15.91 -0.33
N TRP A 235 -4.27 -16.33 -1.38
CA TRP A 235 -4.24 -17.70 -1.87
C TRP A 235 -2.83 -18.13 -2.28
N ALA A 236 -2.16 -17.32 -3.12
CA ALA A 236 -0.81 -17.65 -3.61
C ALA A 236 0.20 -17.82 -2.47
N LEU A 237 0.16 -16.94 -1.46
CA LEU A 237 1.05 -17.04 -0.31
C LEU A 237 0.71 -18.25 0.56
N ALA A 238 -0.58 -18.50 0.83
CA ALA A 238 -1.03 -19.61 1.66
C ALA A 238 -0.71 -20.96 1.04
N GLU A 239 -0.93 -21.12 -0.26
CA GLU A 239 -0.63 -22.35 -0.99
C GLU A 239 0.87 -22.60 -1.11
N ALA A 240 1.68 -21.57 -1.40
CA ALA A 240 3.12 -21.75 -1.63
C ALA A 240 3.94 -21.97 -0.34
N TYR A 241 3.43 -21.52 0.81
CA TYR A 241 4.15 -21.55 2.10
C TYR A 241 3.37 -22.25 3.22
N ASP A 242 2.34 -23.03 2.86
CA ASP A 242 1.54 -23.85 3.79
C ASP A 242 1.03 -23.05 5.01
N LEU A 243 0.52 -21.83 4.79
CA LEU A 243 0.01 -20.99 5.87
C LEU A 243 -1.13 -21.70 6.61
N SER A 244 -1.09 -21.69 7.93
CA SER A 244 -2.22 -22.11 8.74
C SER A 244 -3.36 -21.09 8.66
N VAL A 245 -4.57 -21.53 8.99
CA VAL A 245 -5.74 -20.64 9.15
C VAL A 245 -5.42 -19.51 10.13
N ASP A 246 -4.78 -19.81 11.27
CA ASP A 246 -4.41 -18.80 12.26
C ASP A 246 -3.45 -17.74 11.70
N GLN A 247 -2.50 -18.13 10.84
CA GLN A 247 -1.60 -17.19 10.20
C GLN A 247 -2.33 -16.31 9.18
N VAL A 248 -3.23 -16.88 8.39
CA VAL A 248 -4.08 -16.12 7.45
C VAL A 248 -4.95 -15.11 8.20
N VAL A 249 -5.57 -15.53 9.30
CA VAL A 249 -6.36 -14.65 10.18
C VAL A 249 -5.51 -13.54 10.79
N GLN A 250 -4.29 -13.86 11.24
CA GLN A 250 -3.37 -12.87 11.78
C GLN A 250 -2.98 -11.82 10.74
N ILE A 251 -2.67 -12.22 9.50
CA ILE A 251 -2.37 -11.30 8.39
C ILE A 251 -3.57 -10.38 8.12
N ALA A 252 -4.80 -10.91 8.11
CA ALA A 252 -6.01 -10.12 7.94
C ALA A 252 -6.19 -9.09 9.06
N LYS A 253 -6.00 -9.49 10.32
CA LYS A 253 -6.06 -8.57 11.48
C LYS A 253 -4.96 -7.51 11.45
N ASN A 254 -3.74 -7.88 11.08
CA ASN A 254 -2.62 -6.97 10.94
C ASN A 254 -2.93 -5.84 9.93
N SER A 255 -3.67 -6.14 8.86
CA SER A 255 -4.08 -5.11 7.88
C SER A 255 -4.94 -4.00 8.51
N PHE A 256 -5.78 -4.33 9.49
CA PHE A 256 -6.55 -3.34 10.24
C PHE A 256 -5.71 -2.65 11.31
N ASN A 257 -4.82 -3.36 12.00
CA ASN A 257 -3.93 -2.76 12.99
C ASN A 257 -3.04 -1.66 12.38
N SER A 258 -2.48 -1.91 11.19
CA SER A 258 -1.60 -0.98 10.48
C SER A 258 -2.32 0.06 9.61
N SER A 259 -3.64 -0.04 9.49
CA SER A 259 -4.46 0.97 8.80
C SER A 259 -4.59 2.27 9.60
N TRP A 260 -4.90 3.36 8.92
CA TRP A 260 -5.09 4.69 9.49
C TRP A 260 -6.56 5.00 9.82
N ILE A 261 -7.37 3.96 10.02
CA ILE A 261 -8.73 4.07 10.55
C ILE A 261 -8.73 4.26 12.07
N SER A 262 -9.86 4.69 12.62
CA SER A 262 -9.99 4.87 14.07
C SER A 262 -9.88 3.56 14.84
N ASP A 263 -9.40 3.61 16.09
CA ASP A 263 -9.34 2.42 16.96
C ASP A 263 -10.68 1.71 17.12
N GLN A 264 -11.80 2.44 17.04
CA GLN A 264 -13.12 1.84 17.08
C GLN A 264 -13.40 1.02 15.81
N GLN A 265 -13.04 1.53 14.63
CA GLN A 265 -13.17 0.77 13.39
C GLN A 265 -12.24 -0.46 13.39
N LYS A 266 -11.00 -0.33 13.86
CA LYS A 266 -10.08 -1.46 14.02
C LYS A 266 -10.72 -2.57 14.87
N ARG A 267 -11.23 -2.22 16.06
CA ARG A 267 -11.92 -3.19 16.94
C ARG A 267 -13.12 -3.85 16.27
N ASN A 268 -13.93 -3.09 15.53
CA ASN A 268 -15.10 -3.62 14.86
C ASN A 268 -14.70 -4.65 13.79
N TYR A 269 -13.79 -4.30 12.88
CA TYR A 269 -13.38 -5.21 11.81
C TYR A 269 -12.62 -6.44 12.32
N ILE A 270 -11.80 -6.28 13.36
CA ILE A 270 -11.14 -7.43 14.00
C ILE A 270 -12.18 -8.37 14.63
N GLN A 271 -13.22 -7.82 15.29
CA GLN A 271 -14.31 -8.62 15.82
C GLN A 271 -15.10 -9.33 14.70
N GLU A 272 -15.32 -8.68 13.56
CA GLU A 272 -15.97 -9.32 12.40
C GLU A 272 -15.16 -10.52 11.88
N ILE A 273 -13.82 -10.41 11.84
CA ILE A 273 -12.94 -11.55 11.52
C ILE A 273 -13.11 -12.66 12.57
N ASP A 274 -13.06 -12.32 13.86
CA ASP A 274 -13.21 -13.30 14.94
C ASP A 274 -14.55 -14.03 14.89
N ASP A 275 -15.63 -13.30 14.64
CA ASP A 275 -16.98 -13.85 14.50
C ASP A 275 -17.08 -14.73 13.25
N PHE A 276 -16.46 -14.34 12.14
CA PHE A 276 -16.41 -15.17 10.93
C PHE A 276 -15.71 -16.50 11.20
N VAL A 277 -14.50 -16.47 11.79
CA VAL A 277 -13.69 -17.67 12.07
C VAL A 277 -14.40 -18.59 13.06
N ALA A 278 -15.03 -18.05 14.10
CA ALA A 278 -15.76 -18.83 15.11
C ALA A 278 -16.98 -19.57 14.52
N ASN A 279 -17.56 -19.06 13.44
CA ASN A 279 -18.72 -19.64 12.77
C ASN A 279 -18.37 -20.39 11.47
N TYR A 280 -17.10 -20.40 11.06
CA TYR A 280 -16.67 -21.08 9.85
C TYR A 280 -16.54 -22.59 10.10
N ASP A 281 -17.29 -23.38 9.33
CA ASP A 281 -17.23 -24.83 9.38
C ASP A 281 -16.09 -25.33 8.48
N PHE A 282 -14.87 -25.42 9.04
CA PHE A 282 -13.67 -25.85 8.33
C PHE A 282 -13.74 -27.31 7.82
N GLU A 283 -14.73 -28.10 8.24
CA GLU A 283 -14.89 -29.50 7.81
C GLU A 283 -15.80 -29.65 6.57
N ARG A 284 -16.54 -28.61 6.16
CA ARG A 284 -17.56 -28.70 5.09
C ARG A 284 -17.05 -28.69 3.66
N GLU A 285 -15.78 -28.37 3.39
CA GLU A 285 -15.23 -28.25 2.02
C GLU A 285 -14.26 -29.37 1.62
N THR A 286 -14.18 -30.47 2.38
CA THR A 286 -13.42 -31.67 1.99
C THR A 286 -14.23 -32.69 1.18
N VAL A 287 -15.20 -32.24 0.38
CA VAL A 287 -16.00 -33.10 -0.54
C VAL A 287 -15.88 -32.65 -1.99
#